data_AF-A0A1V5CTU0-F1
#
_entry.id   AF-A0A1V5CTU0-F1
#
_cell.length_a   1.000
_cell.length_b   1.000
_cell.length_c   1.000
_cell.angle_alpha   90.00
_cell.angle_beta   90.00
_cell.angle_gamma   90.00
#
_symmetry.space_group_name_H-M   'P 1'
#
loop_
_entity.id
_entity.type
_entity.pdbx_description
1 polymer ?
#
loop_
_entity_poly.entity_id
_entity_poly.type
_entity_poly.pdbx_seq_one_letter_code
_entity_poly.pdbx_strand_id
1 'polypeptide(L)' 'MGIIGIILFIVLLVALFSVQNAAPVAISFLFWEFQASLAIVIFLCVLAGIAIGVTVMIVIGMKKAGRRKRVSPGGPGNVS' A
#
# COMPACT_ATOMS: atom_id res chain seq x y z
N MET A 1 -18.47 -19.15 -33.68
CA MET A 1 -18.88 -17.73 -33.74
C MET A 1 -18.74 -17.00 -32.40
N GLY A 2 -19.27 -17.52 -31.28
CA GLY A 2 -19.15 -16.85 -29.97
C GLY A 2 -17.72 -16.67 -29.45
N ILE A 3 -16.85 -17.68 -29.62
CA ILE A 3 -15.46 -17.64 -29.12
C ILE A 3 -14.64 -16.54 -29.79
N ILE A 4 -14.81 -16.33 -31.10
CA ILE A 4 -14.10 -15.30 -31.86
C ILE A 4 -14.48 -13.90 -31.34
N GLY A 5 -15.76 -13.67 -31.06
CA GLY A 5 -16.23 -12.41 -30.47
C GLY A 5 -15.61 -12.15 -29.10
N ILE A 6 -15.52 -13.18 -28.25
CA ILE A 6 -14.86 -13.08 -26.93
C ILE A 6 -13.37 -12.76 -27.09
N ILE A 7 -12.67 -13.42 -28.01
CA ILE A 7 -11.25 -13.16 -28.28
C ILE A 7 -11.04 -11.71 -28.72
N LEU A 8 -11.83 -11.22 -29.67
CA LEU A 8 -11.72 -9.83 -30.15
C LEU A 8 -11.98 -8.82 -29.04
N PHE A 9 -12.94 -9.10 -28.16
CA PHE A 9 -13.21 -8.27 -27.00
C PHE A 9 -12.04 -8.23 -26.02
N ILE A 10 -11.43 -9.39 -25.71
CA ILE A 10 -10.25 -9.47 -24.85
C ILE A 10 -9.07 -8.71 -25.48
N VAL A 11 -8.83 -8.90 -26.77
CA VAL A 11 -7.76 -8.19 -27.51
C VAL A 11 -7.95 -6.68 -27.43
N LEU A 12 -9.19 -6.20 -27.59
CA LEU A 12 -9.51 -4.78 -27.46
C LEU A 12 -9.18 -4.26 -26.05
N LEU A 13 -9.58 -4.98 -25.00
CA LEU A 13 -9.29 -4.59 -23.62
C LEU A 13 -7.78 -4.53 -23.34
N VAL A 14 -7.03 -5.52 -23.80
CA VAL A 14 -5.57 -5.57 -23.64
C VAL A 14 -4.89 -4.44 -24.40
N ALA A 15 -5.33 -4.15 -25.62
CA ALA A 15 -4.80 -3.05 -26.41
C ALA A 15 -5.05 -1.69 -25.74
N LEU A 16 -6.26 -1.45 -25.25
CA LEU A 16 -6.61 -0.23 -24.52
C LEU A 16 -5.80 -0.10 -23.22
N PHE A 17 -5.69 -1.19 -22.45
CA PHE A 17 -4.86 -1.22 -21.25
C PHE A 17 -3.41 -0.90 -21.58
N SER A 18 -2.86 -1.50 -22.64
CA SER A 18 -1.49 -1.26 -23.07
C SER A 18 -1.26 0.20 -23.47
N VAL A 19 -2.12 0.78 -24.31
CA VAL A 19 -2.00 2.18 -24.76
C VAL A 19 -2.06 3.15 -23.59
N GLN A 20 -3.01 2.96 -22.67
CA GLN A 20 -3.16 3.83 -21.49
C GLN A 20 -1.98 3.73 -20.52
N ASN A 21 -1.35 2.56 -20.44
CA ASN A 21 -0.20 2.32 -19.58
C ASN A 21 1.16 2.48 -20.29
N ALA A 22 1.17 2.68 -21.61
CA ALA A 22 2.40 2.92 -22.39
C ALA A 22 2.83 4.39 -22.33
N ALA A 23 1.89 5.31 -22.11
CA ALA A 23 2.21 6.73 -21.96
C ALA A 23 3.03 6.94 -20.67
N PRO A 24 4.29 7.40 -20.76
CA PRO A 24 5.08 7.72 -19.59
C PRO A 24 4.50 8.96 -18.90
N VAL A 25 4.24 8.84 -17.60
CA VAL A 25 3.84 9.94 -16.73
C VAL A 25 5.09 10.42 -16.01
N ALA A 26 5.45 11.69 -16.23
CA ALA A 26 6.52 12.34 -15.49
C ALA A 26 6.03 12.70 -14.09
N ILE A 27 6.81 12.34 -13.08
CA ILE A 27 6.54 12.62 -11.67
C ILE A 27 7.72 13.38 -11.09
N SER A 28 7.43 14.60 -10.67
CA SER A 28 8.29 15.44 -9.89
C SER A 28 8.02 15.20 -8.40
N PHE A 29 8.92 14.54 -7.70
CA PHE A 29 8.84 14.30 -6.26
C PHE A 29 10.01 14.93 -5.52
N LEU A 30 9.74 16.03 -4.79
CA LEU A 30 10.74 16.82 -4.08
C LEU A 30 11.85 17.32 -5.04
N PHE A 31 13.02 16.67 -5.04
CA PHE A 31 14.18 16.97 -5.87
C PHE A 31 14.43 15.89 -6.93
N TRP A 32 13.52 14.92 -7.06
CA TRP A 32 13.66 13.78 -7.94
C TRP A 32 12.58 13.79 -9.01
N GLU A 33 13.01 13.55 -10.25
CA GLU A 33 12.15 13.50 -11.43
C GLU A 33 12.29 12.09 -12.01
N PHE A 34 11.18 11.38 -12.19
CA PHE A 34 11.19 10.09 -12.85
C PHE A 34 9.98 9.91 -13.75
N GLN A 35 10.13 9.06 -14.78
CA GLN A 35 9.07 8.75 -15.72
C GLN A 35 8.67 7.28 -15.55
N ALA A 36 7.38 7.04 -15.39
CA ALA A 36 6.85 5.70 -15.18
C ALA A 36 5.43 5.58 -15.78
N SER A 37 4.96 4.36 -16.03
CA SER A 37 3.59 4.13 -16.50
C SER A 37 2.56 4.43 -15.41
N LEU A 38 1.36 4.85 -15.77
CA LEU A 38 0.31 5.14 -14.79
C LEU A 38 0.05 3.97 -13.83
N ALA A 39 0.01 2.72 -14.33
CA ALA A 39 -0.13 1.54 -13.49
C ALA A 39 0.96 1.41 -12.43
N ILE A 40 2.24 1.62 -12.77
CA ILE A 40 3.32 1.45 -11.80
C ILE A 40 3.27 2.54 -10.74
N VAL A 41 2.87 3.75 -11.12
CA VAL A 41 2.68 4.88 -10.20
C VAL A 41 1.61 4.56 -9.17
N ILE A 42 0.42 4.14 -9.62
CA ILE A 42 -0.68 3.78 -8.72
C ILE A 42 -0.27 2.63 -7.81
N PHE A 43 0.38 1.60 -8.36
CA PHE A 43 0.87 0.46 -7.60
C PHE A 43 1.83 0.88 -6.49
N LEU A 44 2.83 1.72 -6.80
CA LEU A 44 3.78 2.24 -5.83
C LEU A 44 3.12 3.12 -4.77
N CYS A 45 2.15 3.96 -5.14
CA CYS A 45 1.38 4.77 -4.19
C CYS A 45 0.61 3.90 -3.19
N VAL A 46 -0.05 2.83 -3.67
CA VAL A 46 -0.77 1.89 -2.81
C VAL A 46 0.19 1.16 -1.87
N LEU A 47 1.32 0.65 -2.39
CA LEU A 47 2.34 0.00 -1.57
C LEU A 47 2.90 0.93 -0.50
N ALA A 48 3.21 2.18 -0.85
CA ALA A 48 3.68 3.18 0.08
C ALA A 48 2.64 3.47 1.17
N GLY A 49 1.36 3.61 0.79
CA GLY A 49 0.25 3.79 1.74
C GLY A 49 0.11 2.63 2.73
N ILE A 50 0.21 1.39 2.25
CA ILE A 50 0.20 0.18 3.11
C ILE A 50 1.39 0.20 4.06
N ALA A 51 2.60 0.46 3.56
CA ALA A 51 3.81 0.50 4.38
C ALA A 51 3.73 1.56 5.48
N ILE A 52 3.25 2.77 5.15
CA ILE A 52 3.04 3.86 6.11
C ILE A 52 1.98 3.43 7.14
N GLY A 53 0.84 2.90 6.70
CA GLY A 53 -0.26 2.47 7.57
C GLY A 53 0.17 1.41 8.58
N VAL A 54 0.88 0.37 8.11
CA VAL A 54 1.45 -0.68 8.97
C VAL A 54 2.43 -0.09 9.98
N THR A 55 3.33 0.79 9.53
CA THR A 55 4.31 1.44 10.41
C THR A 55 3.62 2.25 11.51
N VAL A 56 2.60 3.04 11.16
CA VAL A 56 1.81 3.83 12.11
C VAL A 56 1.11 2.92 13.12
N MET A 57 0.49 1.83 12.67
CA MET A 57 -0.16 0.86 13.57
C MET A 57 0.82 0.26 14.58
N ILE A 58 2.01 -0.15 14.13
CA ILE A 58 3.05 -0.71 15.00
C ILE A 58 3.49 0.32 16.04
N VAL A 59 3.82 1.55 15.61
CA VAL A 59 4.30 2.62 16.50
C VAL A 59 3.23 2.99 17.54
N ILE A 60 1.97 3.11 17.16
CA ILE A 60 0.88 3.42 18.09
C ILE A 60 0.60 2.23 19.03
N GLY A 61 0.60 1.00 18.51
CA GLY A 61 0.40 -0.22 19.29
C GLY A 61 1.47 -0.43 20.37
N MET A 62 2.74 -0.20 20.04
CA MET A 62 3.86 -0.27 20.99
C MET A 62 3.72 0.76 22.13
N LYS A 63 3.26 1.98 21.83
CA LYS A 63 3.00 3.01 22.86
C LYS A 63 1.90 2.60 23.84
N LYS A 64 0.85 1.90 23.36
CA LYS A 64 -0.23 1.38 24.22
C LYS A 64 0.24 0.23 25.12
N ALA A 65 1.03 -0.70 24.59
CA ALA A 65 1.61 -1.80 25.37
C ALA A 65 2.56 -1.31 26.49
N GLY A 66 3.38 -0.29 26.20
CA GLY A 66 4.29 0.32 27.18
C GLY A 66 3.58 1.05 28.32
N ARG A 67 2.41 1.66 28.07
CA ARG A 67 1.59 2.29 29.13
C ARG A 67 0.94 1.26 30.06
N ARG A 68 0.56 0.08 29.57
CA ARG A 68 -0.09 -0.96 30.37
C ARG A 68 0.86 -1.58 31.41
N LYS A 69 2.18 -1.66 31.12
CA LYS A 69 3.20 -2.13 32.09
C LYS A 69 3.50 -1.14 33.22
N ARG A 70 3.20 0.15 33.09
CA ARG A 70 3.46 1.15 34.14
C ARG A 70 2.32 1.29 35.17
N VAL A 71 1.18 0.63 34.95
CA VAL A 71 0.02 0.62 35.88
C VAL A 71 -0.09 -0.72 36.62
N SER A 72 1.04 -1.35 36.96
CA SER A 72 1.08 -2.33 38.04
C SER A 72 1.74 -1.65 39.24
N PRO A 73 0.98 -1.07 40.18
CA PRO A 73 1.52 -0.74 41.48
C PRO A 73 1.88 -2.06 42.19
N GLY A 74 2.93 -2.03 43.01
CA GLY A 74 3.50 -3.22 43.65
C GLY A 74 2.49 -4.03 44.46
N GLY A 75 2.80 -5.32 44.61
CA GLY A 75 2.10 -6.22 45.52
C GLY A 75 2.31 -5.84 47.00
N PRO A 76 1.57 -6.52 47.88
CA PRO A 76 2.19 -7.44 48.84
C PRO A 76 1.63 -8.85 48.58
N GLY A 77 2.41 -9.92 48.64
CA GLY A 77 3.21 -10.26 49.82
C GLY A 77 2.27 -10.94 50.81
N ASN A 78 2.31 -12.28 50.83
CA ASN A 78 1.87 -13.14 51.92
C ASN A 78 1.43 -12.44 53.21
N VAL A 79 0.15 -12.54 53.55
CA VAL A 79 -0.26 -12.53 54.96
C VAL A 79 -0.92 -13.87 55.24
N SER A 80 -0.40 -14.48 56.31
CA SER A 80 -0.56 -15.84 56.81
C SER A 80 -2.00 -16.29 57.00
#